data_AF-A0A2M7R0A6-F1
#
_entry.id   AF-A0A2M7R0A6-F1
#
_cell.length_a   1.000
_cell.length_b   1.000
_cell.length_c   1.000
_cell.angle_alpha   90.00
_cell.angle_beta   90.00
_cell.angle_gamma   90.00
#
_symmetry.space_group_name_H-M   'P 1'
#
loop_
_entity.id
_entity.type
_entity.pdbx_description
1 polymer ?
#
loop_
_entity_poly.entity_id
_entity_poly.type
_entity_poly.pdbx_seq_one_letter_code
_entity_poly.pdbx_strand_id
1 'polypeptide(L)'
;MNEPKEQAFDQPMIIDELVGSMYPEASVFDKDWIAQNITTILKATADGEHQTMYYPACGTDLIRPLLAYNLDSIIAVDNNEEVLKSVLSTLDKLGVNPVVNTVGDNAKELVFEMWGKNRKILLVIDDARILTPLIPERTDILHIYFPTGADRELENYFSKPGENTWRINPTLDAVNITRINVGGFLVINEMPIVSERGLVSASLLEIAGIDQIEITKRHPQYVMTSFYPDSNELHGMNRNGAIFHKKKEVAAGVLREVQEGIEMCNWADYILMEIERGNFEFLGNLDYVYELKKATLEFVQGYLKDCEKIIAEMKHDGVDLTLANSYGNDFAKRLLSSIKRIQSNFIGFIRTYDDLVFGIPTGKKEFDDTDLLSVGIILDQETSSYRSNIWPIALPYLQKEEIRQWVLEFSKLDIDKMFTDEELA
;
A
#
# COMPACT_ATOMS: atom_id res chain seq x y z
N MET A 1 -2.67 -1.54 48.76
CA MET A 1 -2.08 -1.46 47.42
C MET A 1 -3.19 -1.80 46.46
N ASN A 2 -3.68 -0.81 45.72
CA ASN A 2 -4.74 -1.01 44.75
C ASN A 2 -4.13 -1.61 43.49
N GLU A 3 -4.63 -2.78 43.08
CA GLU A 3 -4.41 -3.32 41.75
C GLU A 3 -4.91 -2.30 40.70
N PRO A 4 -4.23 -2.17 39.55
CA PRO A 4 -4.78 -1.38 38.46
C PRO A 4 -6.04 -2.11 37.95
N LYS A 5 -7.18 -1.41 37.94
CA LYS A 5 -8.35 -1.86 37.20
C LYS A 5 -8.03 -1.78 35.70
N GLU A 6 -7.49 -2.85 35.15
CA GLU A 6 -7.73 -3.20 33.74
C GLU A 6 -9.23 -3.48 33.59
N GLN A 7 -9.99 -2.44 33.29
CA GLN A 7 -11.37 -2.60 32.83
C GLN A 7 -11.59 -1.75 31.59
N ALA A 8 -12.20 -2.43 30.61
CA ALA A 8 -12.76 -1.95 29.35
C ALA A 8 -11.77 -1.88 28.18
N PHE A 9 -11.66 -2.98 27.44
CA PHE A 9 -11.74 -3.06 25.97
C PHE A 9 -11.55 -4.50 25.44
N ASP A 10 -11.34 -5.48 26.32
CA ASP A 10 -11.09 -6.88 25.98
C ASP A 10 -12.32 -7.72 25.58
N GLN A 11 -13.45 -7.10 25.19
CA GLN A 11 -14.66 -7.84 24.81
C GLN A 11 -15.06 -7.56 23.35
N PRO A 12 -14.82 -8.51 22.43
CA PRO A 12 -15.28 -8.44 21.03
C PRO A 12 -16.76 -8.08 20.89
N MET A 13 -17.59 -8.55 21.84
CA MET A 13 -19.02 -8.28 21.90
C MET A 13 -19.37 -6.78 22.00
N ILE A 14 -18.51 -5.97 22.62
CA ILE A 14 -18.72 -4.51 22.73
C ILE A 14 -18.38 -3.82 21.40
N ILE A 15 -17.35 -4.29 20.68
CA ILE A 15 -16.93 -3.69 19.39
C ILE A 15 -18.02 -3.93 18.34
N ASP A 16 -18.58 -5.14 18.27
CA ASP A 16 -19.62 -5.49 17.31
C ASP A 16 -20.88 -4.63 17.48
N GLU A 17 -21.33 -4.42 18.72
CA GLU A 17 -22.48 -3.57 19.04
C GLU A 17 -22.22 -2.09 18.67
N LEU A 18 -21.02 -1.59 18.95
CA LEU A 18 -20.63 -0.21 18.62
C LEU A 18 -20.58 0.02 17.11
N VAL A 19 -19.97 -0.91 16.37
CA VAL A 19 -19.94 -0.86 14.90
C VAL A 19 -21.36 -0.93 14.33
N GLY A 20 -22.22 -1.77 14.90
CA GLY A 20 -23.64 -1.85 14.53
C GLY A 20 -24.36 -0.50 14.66
N SER A 21 -24.09 0.26 15.73
CA SER A 21 -24.66 1.59 15.97
C SER A 21 -24.04 2.69 15.10
N MET A 22 -22.74 2.62 14.83
CA MET A 22 -22.03 3.59 13.97
C MET A 22 -22.46 3.47 12.51
N TYR A 23 -22.71 2.25 12.03
CA TYR A 23 -23.02 1.94 10.63
C TYR A 23 -24.32 1.14 10.50
N PRO A 24 -25.49 1.67 10.91
CA PRO A 24 -26.73 0.89 10.98
C PRO A 24 -27.16 0.30 9.63
N GLU A 25 -26.93 1.04 8.55
CA GLU A 25 -27.27 0.65 7.17
C GLU A 25 -26.25 -0.26 6.49
N ALA A 26 -25.07 -0.47 7.11
CA ALA A 26 -24.05 -1.36 6.54
C ALA A 26 -24.49 -2.83 6.64
N SER A 27 -24.02 -3.64 5.69
CA SER A 27 -24.28 -5.08 5.68
C SER A 27 -23.67 -5.75 6.94
N VAL A 28 -24.18 -6.93 7.32
CA VAL A 28 -23.60 -7.71 8.43
C VAL A 28 -22.12 -7.98 8.16
N PHE A 29 -21.78 -8.30 6.91
CA PHE A 29 -20.42 -8.55 6.47
C PHE A 29 -19.50 -7.32 6.63
N ASP A 30 -19.96 -6.12 6.27
CA ASP A 30 -19.17 -4.89 6.43
C ASP A 30 -18.97 -4.53 7.91
N LYS A 31 -20.00 -4.75 8.74
CA LYS A 31 -19.90 -4.55 10.19
C LYS A 31 -18.88 -5.49 10.81
N ASP A 32 -18.95 -6.78 10.52
CA ASP A 32 -17.98 -7.78 10.98
C ASP A 32 -16.56 -7.43 10.52
N TRP A 33 -16.42 -6.92 9.29
CA TRP A 33 -15.14 -6.47 8.76
C TRP A 33 -14.59 -5.27 9.56
N ILE A 34 -15.39 -4.22 9.73
CA ILE A 34 -14.98 -3.01 10.47
C ILE A 34 -14.61 -3.37 11.93
N ALA A 35 -15.38 -4.26 12.57
CA ALA A 35 -15.09 -4.73 13.92
C ALA A 35 -13.74 -5.48 14.01
N GLN A 36 -13.44 -6.34 13.04
CA GLN A 36 -12.14 -7.01 12.95
C GLN A 36 -10.99 -6.01 12.72
N ASN A 37 -11.18 -5.03 11.83
CA ASN A 37 -10.20 -3.95 11.61
C ASN A 37 -9.87 -3.23 12.92
N ILE A 38 -10.89 -2.71 13.62
CA ILE A 38 -10.75 -2.06 14.93
C ILE A 38 -9.98 -2.95 15.91
N THR A 39 -10.40 -4.21 16.05
CA THR A 39 -9.80 -5.16 17.00
C THR A 39 -8.32 -5.39 16.69
N THR A 40 -7.95 -5.47 15.42
CA THR A 40 -6.57 -5.73 15.02
C THR A 40 -5.67 -4.52 15.18
N ILE A 41 -6.18 -3.31 14.95
CA ILE A 41 -5.46 -2.06 15.22
C ILE A 41 -5.26 -1.89 16.72
N LEU A 42 -6.29 -2.14 17.54
CA LEU A 42 -6.18 -2.08 19.01
C LEU A 42 -5.05 -3.00 19.51
N LYS A 43 -4.96 -4.22 18.98
CA LYS A 43 -3.87 -5.15 19.32
C LYS A 43 -2.52 -4.69 18.80
N ALA A 44 -2.46 -4.20 17.56
CA ALA A 44 -1.23 -3.74 16.92
C ALA A 44 -0.61 -2.51 17.61
N THR A 45 -1.45 -1.72 18.27
CA THR A 45 -1.05 -0.45 18.90
C THR A 45 -0.83 -0.55 20.41
N ALA A 46 -1.09 -1.73 21.01
CA ALA A 46 -1.09 -1.93 22.45
C ALA A 46 0.22 -1.51 23.17
N ASP A 47 1.36 -1.62 22.49
CA ASP A 47 2.68 -1.34 23.05
C ASP A 47 3.25 0.05 22.66
N GLY A 48 2.45 0.93 22.03
CA GLY A 48 2.91 2.23 21.52
C GLY A 48 2.23 3.46 22.13
N GLU A 49 2.67 4.63 21.71
CA GLU A 49 2.04 5.91 22.02
C GLU A 49 0.92 6.18 21.00
N HIS A 50 -0.28 6.44 21.50
CA HIS A 50 -1.47 6.61 20.66
C HIS A 50 -2.54 7.48 21.35
N GLN A 51 -2.13 8.54 22.06
CA GLN A 51 -3.10 9.41 22.74
C GLN A 51 -3.67 10.47 21.80
N THR A 52 -2.83 10.96 20.90
CA THR A 52 -3.16 12.04 19.96
C THR A 52 -2.99 11.59 18.52
N MET A 53 -3.94 11.94 17.67
CA MET A 53 -3.88 11.69 16.23
C MET A 53 -3.98 12.99 15.44
N TYR A 54 -3.19 13.09 14.38
CA TYR A 54 -3.40 14.02 13.29
C TYR A 54 -3.95 13.26 12.08
N TYR A 55 -5.13 13.67 11.61
CA TYR A 55 -5.84 13.03 10.50
C TYR A 55 -6.10 14.06 9.39
N PRO A 56 -5.13 14.30 8.49
CA PRO A 56 -5.36 15.07 7.29
C PRO A 56 -6.32 14.36 6.33
N ALA A 57 -7.22 15.12 5.69
CA ALA A 57 -8.26 14.60 4.80
C ALA A 57 -9.10 13.50 5.48
N CYS A 58 -9.61 13.81 6.66
CA CYS A 58 -10.19 12.80 7.55
C CYS A 58 -11.51 12.19 7.04
N GLY A 59 -12.20 12.85 6.12
CA GLY A 59 -13.54 12.48 5.72
C GLY A 59 -14.49 12.38 6.92
N THR A 60 -15.44 11.46 6.85
CA THR A 60 -16.44 11.26 7.91
C THR A 60 -16.04 10.18 8.94
N ASP A 61 -14.88 9.54 8.76
CA ASP A 61 -14.41 8.39 9.55
C ASP A 61 -13.63 8.82 10.80
N LEU A 62 -14.25 9.61 11.68
CA LEU A 62 -13.57 10.16 12.86
C LEU A 62 -13.82 9.37 14.15
N ILE A 63 -14.94 8.67 14.25
CA ILE A 63 -15.28 7.90 15.46
C ILE A 63 -14.59 6.54 15.48
N ARG A 64 -14.38 5.89 14.33
CA ARG A 64 -13.67 4.61 14.25
C ARG A 64 -12.21 4.74 14.71
N PRO A 65 -11.40 5.72 14.27
CA PRO A 65 -10.04 5.86 14.78
C PRO A 65 -9.97 6.13 16.29
N LEU A 66 -10.93 6.89 16.87
CA LEU A 66 -11.01 7.06 18.33
C LEU A 66 -11.11 5.71 19.06
N LEU A 67 -11.86 4.77 18.48
CA LEU A 67 -12.02 3.41 19.00
C LEU A 67 -10.79 2.55 18.71
N ALA A 68 -10.39 2.45 17.44
CA ALA A 68 -9.35 1.56 16.95
C ALA A 68 -7.99 1.81 17.58
N TYR A 69 -7.66 3.07 17.88
CA TYR A 69 -6.40 3.46 18.51
C TYR A 69 -6.59 3.90 19.97
N ASN A 70 -7.81 3.79 20.53
CA ASN A 70 -8.15 4.23 21.88
C ASN A 70 -7.68 5.68 22.21
N LEU A 71 -7.81 6.60 21.26
CA LEU A 71 -7.25 7.96 21.30
C LEU A 71 -7.98 8.90 22.26
N ASP A 72 -7.25 9.70 23.03
CA ASP A 72 -7.85 10.78 23.82
C ASP A 72 -8.21 11.99 22.95
N SER A 73 -7.44 12.25 21.87
CA SER A 73 -7.72 13.37 20.98
C SER A 73 -7.41 13.12 19.50
N ILE A 74 -8.22 13.72 18.62
CA ILE A 74 -7.96 13.83 17.18
C ILE A 74 -7.90 15.30 16.79
N ILE A 75 -6.88 15.67 16.01
CA ILE A 75 -6.83 16.88 15.19
C ILE A 75 -7.15 16.44 13.76
N ALA A 76 -8.35 16.78 13.30
CA ALA A 76 -8.91 16.37 12.03
C ALA A 76 -8.97 17.56 11.07
N VAL A 77 -8.60 17.36 9.82
CA VAL A 77 -8.70 18.41 8.78
C VAL A 77 -9.44 17.86 7.58
N ASP A 78 -10.44 18.61 7.11
CA ASP A 78 -11.15 18.32 5.87
C ASP A 78 -11.68 19.62 5.26
N ASN A 79 -11.79 19.74 3.95
CA ASN A 79 -12.35 20.94 3.33
C ASN A 79 -13.88 20.89 3.17
N ASN A 80 -14.51 19.77 3.55
CA ASN A 80 -15.95 19.55 3.48
C ASN A 80 -16.66 19.85 4.81
N GLU A 81 -17.50 20.88 4.80
CA GLU A 81 -18.33 21.27 5.97
C GLU A 81 -19.30 20.18 6.45
N GLU A 82 -19.69 19.23 5.58
CA GLU A 82 -20.60 18.14 5.93
C GLU A 82 -19.98 17.11 6.89
N VAL A 83 -18.65 17.10 7.04
CA VAL A 83 -17.95 16.22 7.99
C VAL A 83 -18.46 16.44 9.41
N LEU A 84 -18.63 17.69 9.84
CA LEU A 84 -19.13 18.00 11.18
C LEU A 84 -20.51 17.40 11.42
N LYS A 85 -21.43 17.53 10.46
CA LYS A 85 -22.79 16.98 10.56
C LYS A 85 -22.76 15.46 10.65
N SER A 86 -21.91 14.80 9.86
CA SER A 86 -21.73 13.36 9.91
C SER A 86 -21.23 12.89 11.29
N VAL A 87 -20.21 13.56 11.85
CA VAL A 87 -19.65 13.21 13.17
C VAL A 87 -20.70 13.36 14.26
N LEU A 88 -21.43 14.47 14.27
CA LEU A 88 -22.50 14.72 15.25
C LEU A 88 -23.63 13.68 15.12
N SER A 89 -24.00 13.30 13.89
CA SER A 89 -24.99 12.24 13.67
C SER A 89 -24.52 10.87 14.18
N THR A 90 -23.25 10.53 13.99
CA THR A 90 -22.68 9.28 14.52
C THR A 90 -22.65 9.28 16.05
N LEU A 91 -22.28 10.40 16.68
CA LEU A 91 -22.30 10.54 18.14
C LEU A 91 -23.72 10.42 18.71
N ASP A 92 -24.72 11.04 18.07
CA ASP A 92 -26.13 10.94 18.47
C ASP A 92 -26.64 9.49 18.42
N LYS A 93 -26.31 8.74 17.36
CA LYS A 93 -26.63 7.31 17.25
C LYS A 93 -25.98 6.46 18.35
N LEU A 94 -24.82 6.88 18.86
CA LEU A 94 -24.14 6.27 20.00
C LEU A 94 -24.68 6.75 21.35
N GLY A 95 -25.65 7.66 21.38
CA GLY A 95 -26.17 8.27 22.61
C GLY A 95 -25.18 9.21 23.28
N VAL A 96 -24.17 9.71 22.56
CA VAL A 96 -23.13 10.59 23.05
C VAL A 96 -23.47 12.05 22.70
N ASN A 97 -23.52 12.91 23.71
CA ASN A 97 -23.84 14.33 23.55
C ASN A 97 -22.57 15.18 23.68
N PRO A 98 -21.97 15.65 22.58
CA PRO A 98 -20.77 16.47 22.64
C PRO A 98 -21.06 17.93 23.00
N VAL A 99 -20.15 18.54 23.75
CA VAL A 99 -20.04 19.99 23.87
C VAL A 99 -19.27 20.49 22.66
N VAL A 100 -19.88 21.39 21.88
CA VAL A 100 -19.30 21.95 20.65
C VAL A 100 -18.87 23.39 20.89
N ASN A 101 -17.57 23.64 20.85
CA ASN A 101 -16.96 24.96 20.94
C ASN A 101 -16.51 25.44 19.55
N THR A 102 -16.64 26.73 19.27
CA THR A 102 -16.05 27.34 18.07
C THR A 102 -14.64 27.83 18.42
N VAL A 103 -13.66 27.43 17.63
CA VAL A 103 -12.25 27.79 17.80
C VAL A 103 -11.78 28.50 16.52
N GLY A 104 -11.69 29.83 16.55
CA GLY A 104 -11.43 30.62 15.34
C GLY A 104 -12.56 30.53 14.32
N ASP A 105 -12.26 30.91 13.07
CA ASP A 105 -13.26 31.05 12.01
C ASP A 105 -13.60 29.71 11.33
N ASN A 106 -12.61 28.81 11.25
CA ASN A 106 -12.69 27.57 10.48
C ASN A 106 -12.53 26.30 11.33
N ALA A 107 -12.50 26.37 12.66
CA ALA A 107 -12.39 25.17 13.49
C ALA A 107 -13.49 25.03 14.55
N LYS A 108 -13.85 23.77 14.81
CA LYS A 108 -14.79 23.35 15.85
C LYS A 108 -14.10 22.34 16.75
N GLU A 109 -14.28 22.51 18.05
CA GLU A 109 -13.82 21.56 19.05
C GLU A 109 -15.03 20.84 19.65
N LEU A 110 -15.03 19.51 19.58
CA LEU A 110 -16.04 18.65 20.17
C LEU A 110 -15.40 17.94 21.37
N VAL A 111 -15.99 18.11 22.56
CA VAL A 111 -15.56 17.45 23.79
C VAL A 111 -16.70 16.59 24.32
N PHE A 112 -16.42 15.34 24.63
CA PHE A 112 -17.44 14.38 25.06
C PHE A 112 -16.86 13.24 25.87
N GLU A 113 -17.70 12.56 26.66
CA GLU A 113 -17.34 11.30 27.31
C GLU A 113 -17.77 10.13 26.42
N MET A 114 -16.85 9.21 26.14
CA MET A 114 -17.15 7.99 25.39
C MET A 114 -16.29 6.85 25.93
N TRP A 115 -16.97 5.76 26.31
CA TRP A 115 -16.36 4.55 26.90
C TRP A 115 -15.50 4.84 28.13
N GLY A 116 -16.00 5.68 29.04
CA GLY A 116 -15.33 6.03 30.30
C GLY A 116 -14.10 6.94 30.14
N LYS A 117 -13.89 7.50 28.94
CA LYS A 117 -12.82 8.46 28.65
C LYS A 117 -13.39 9.77 28.15
N ASN A 118 -12.76 10.87 28.57
CA ASN A 118 -13.00 12.18 27.97
C ASN A 118 -12.22 12.26 26.65
N ARG A 119 -12.94 12.46 25.56
CA ARG A 119 -12.40 12.52 24.19
C ARG A 119 -12.53 13.94 23.64
N LYS A 120 -11.62 14.30 22.75
CA LYS A 120 -11.64 15.59 22.05
C LYS A 120 -11.40 15.44 20.54
N ILE A 121 -12.26 16.01 19.72
CA ILE A 121 -12.02 16.20 18.28
C ILE A 121 -11.87 17.69 18.01
N LEU A 122 -10.72 18.12 17.52
CA LEU A 122 -10.54 19.43 16.89
C LEU A 122 -10.68 19.25 15.38
N LEU A 123 -11.82 19.63 14.83
CA LEU A 123 -12.11 19.59 13.40
C LEU A 123 -11.83 20.96 12.77
N VAL A 124 -10.88 21.01 11.84
CA VAL A 124 -10.54 22.20 11.07
C VAL A 124 -11.10 22.03 9.66
N ILE A 125 -11.95 22.96 9.24
CA ILE A 125 -12.54 23.00 7.90
C ILE A 125 -11.63 23.83 6.99
N ASP A 126 -10.64 23.18 6.38
CA ASP A 126 -9.66 23.85 5.51
C ASP A 126 -8.88 22.82 4.66
N ASP A 127 -8.01 23.33 3.80
CA ASP A 127 -7.06 22.55 3.01
C ASP A 127 -5.84 22.14 3.84
N ALA A 128 -5.73 20.84 4.15
CA ALA A 128 -4.61 20.26 4.88
C ALA A 128 -3.22 20.53 4.25
N ARG A 129 -3.16 20.91 2.96
CA ARG A 129 -1.91 21.23 2.25
C ARG A 129 -1.35 22.62 2.62
N ILE A 130 -2.20 23.55 3.05
CA ILE A 130 -1.86 24.98 3.18
C ILE A 130 -1.82 25.43 4.67
N LEU A 131 -2.44 24.67 5.58
CA LEU A 131 -2.55 25.00 7.00
C LEU A 131 -1.18 25.12 7.70
N THR A 132 -0.98 26.20 8.47
CA THR A 132 0.32 26.51 9.08
C THR A 132 0.35 26.85 10.58
N PRO A 133 -0.73 27.21 11.29
CA PRO A 133 -0.65 27.31 12.76
C PRO A 133 -1.38 26.20 13.53
N LEU A 134 -2.29 25.44 12.91
CA LEU A 134 -3.12 24.43 13.60
C LEU A 134 -2.66 22.98 13.38
N ILE A 135 -1.71 22.75 12.50
CA ILE A 135 -1.13 21.41 12.31
C ILE A 135 -0.12 21.16 13.44
N PRO A 136 -0.23 20.06 14.19
CA PRO A 136 0.76 19.73 15.20
C PRO A 136 2.14 19.48 14.55
N GLU A 137 3.19 20.03 15.15
CA GLU A 137 4.58 19.70 14.78
C GLU A 137 4.89 18.23 15.04
N ARG A 138 4.29 17.67 16.10
CA ARG A 138 4.45 16.29 16.53
C ARG A 138 3.11 15.67 16.94
N THR A 139 2.90 14.40 16.61
CA THR A 139 1.69 13.64 16.94
C THR A 139 2.07 12.20 17.29
N ASP A 140 1.25 11.52 18.09
CA ASP A 140 1.47 10.10 18.35
C ASP A 140 1.06 9.28 17.13
N ILE A 141 -0.05 9.63 16.48
CA ILE A 141 -0.50 8.98 15.27
C ILE A 141 -0.67 9.97 14.13
N LEU A 142 -0.13 9.66 12.96
CA LEU A 142 -0.42 10.33 11.70
C LEU A 142 -1.21 9.37 10.82
N HIS A 143 -2.49 9.67 10.59
CA HIS A 143 -3.36 8.85 9.75
C HIS A 143 -3.62 9.54 8.43
N ILE A 144 -3.09 9.00 7.34
CA ILE A 144 -3.21 9.58 6.01
C ILE A 144 -4.14 8.68 5.17
N TYR A 145 -5.27 9.25 4.77
CA TYR A 145 -6.22 8.61 3.87
C TYR A 145 -6.28 9.35 2.53
N PHE A 146 -6.21 8.61 1.43
CA PHE A 146 -6.34 9.16 0.07
C PHE A 146 -7.66 8.68 -0.55
N PRO A 147 -8.62 9.59 -0.80
CA PRO A 147 -9.78 9.23 -1.60
C PRO A 147 -9.31 8.95 -3.03
N THR A 148 -9.39 7.68 -3.44
CA THR A 148 -9.10 7.26 -4.82
C THR A 148 -9.94 8.07 -5.81
N GLY A 149 -9.29 8.72 -6.79
CA GLY A 149 -9.97 9.53 -7.81
C GLY A 149 -9.80 11.05 -7.65
N ALA A 150 -9.30 11.54 -6.51
CA ALA A 150 -8.94 12.95 -6.37
C ALA A 150 -7.72 13.34 -7.25
N ASP A 151 -6.86 12.38 -7.62
CA ASP A 151 -5.66 12.60 -8.43
C ASP A 151 -5.94 13.04 -9.87
N ARG A 152 -7.08 12.63 -10.45
CA ARG A 152 -7.43 12.94 -11.85
C ARG A 152 -7.67 14.43 -12.10
N GLU A 153 -8.08 15.18 -11.08
CA GLU A 153 -8.16 16.64 -11.17
C GLU A 153 -6.83 17.32 -10.80
N LEU A 154 -5.93 16.64 -10.08
CA LEU A 154 -4.69 17.21 -9.53
C LEU A 154 -3.53 17.28 -10.53
N GLU A 155 -3.41 16.33 -11.46
CA GLU A 155 -2.39 16.39 -12.55
C GLU A 155 -2.54 17.67 -13.41
N ASN A 156 -3.75 18.20 -13.53
CA ASN A 156 -4.02 19.40 -14.33
C ASN A 156 -3.71 20.72 -13.59
N TYR A 157 -3.70 20.73 -12.25
CA TYR A 157 -3.54 21.96 -11.47
C TYR A 157 -2.09 22.29 -11.07
N PHE A 158 -1.20 21.29 -10.98
CA PHE A 158 0.15 21.47 -10.43
C PHE A 158 1.28 21.04 -11.38
N SER A 159 1.05 21.16 -12.68
CA SER A 159 2.01 20.85 -13.76
C SER A 159 3.20 21.83 -13.86
N LYS A 160 3.58 22.51 -12.77
CA LYS A 160 4.82 23.31 -12.71
C LYS A 160 5.93 22.51 -12.03
N PRO A 161 6.93 22.02 -12.80
CA PRO A 161 8.11 21.40 -12.20
C PRO A 161 8.82 22.42 -11.30
N GLY A 162 9.00 22.09 -10.02
CA GLY A 162 9.78 22.88 -9.05
C GLY A 162 9.02 23.43 -7.85
N GLU A 163 7.68 23.36 -7.83
CA GLU A 163 6.88 23.73 -6.65
C GLU A 163 6.36 22.46 -5.95
N ASN A 164 7.20 21.81 -5.13
CA ASN A 164 6.73 20.76 -4.22
C ASN A 164 5.93 21.41 -3.08
N THR A 165 4.64 21.67 -3.33
CA THR A 165 3.69 22.23 -2.34
C THR A 165 3.06 21.17 -1.44
N TRP A 166 3.38 19.90 -1.61
CA TRP A 166 2.78 18.80 -0.86
C TRP A 166 3.49 18.59 0.49
N ARG A 167 2.78 18.90 1.58
CA ARG A 167 3.24 18.66 2.96
C ARG A 167 2.81 17.30 3.54
N ILE A 168 1.99 16.57 2.80
CA ILE A 168 1.43 15.27 3.14
C ILE A 168 1.54 14.40 1.88
N ASN A 169 2.57 13.57 1.81
CA ASN A 169 2.77 12.63 0.71
C ASN A 169 2.16 11.26 1.08
N PRO A 170 1.49 10.53 0.16
CA PRO A 170 1.02 9.14 0.35
C PRO A 170 2.13 8.10 0.59
N THR A 171 3.29 8.51 1.08
CA THR A 171 4.47 7.66 1.18
C THR A 171 5.12 7.82 2.55
N LEU A 172 6.07 6.92 2.81
CA LEU A 172 7.02 7.06 3.89
C LEU A 172 8.04 8.16 3.60
N ASP A 173 7.58 9.40 3.49
CA ASP A 173 8.48 10.52 3.33
C ASP A 173 9.06 11.01 4.67
N ALA A 174 10.15 11.77 4.57
CA ALA A 174 10.81 12.32 5.75
C ALA A 174 9.90 13.26 6.56
N VAL A 175 8.98 13.98 5.90
CA VAL A 175 8.09 14.96 6.55
C VAL A 175 7.07 14.26 7.45
N ASN A 176 6.47 13.17 6.97
CA ASN A 176 5.50 12.37 7.69
C ASN A 176 6.14 11.65 8.87
N ILE A 177 7.28 10.98 8.66
CA ILE A 177 7.96 10.20 9.71
C ILE A 177 8.53 11.12 10.81
N THR A 178 9.07 12.29 10.45
CA THR A 178 9.56 13.24 11.45
C THR A 178 8.46 13.88 12.28
N ARG A 179 7.22 13.91 11.79
CA ARG A 179 6.05 14.40 12.55
C ARG A 179 5.58 13.44 13.62
N ILE A 180 5.96 12.17 13.58
CA ILE A 180 5.49 11.16 14.53
C ILE A 180 6.43 11.11 15.74
N ASN A 181 5.89 10.98 16.94
CA ASN A 181 6.66 10.74 18.16
C ASN A 181 7.31 9.34 18.13
N VAL A 182 8.46 9.16 18.77
CA VAL A 182 8.99 7.81 19.01
C VAL A 182 8.00 7.06 19.90
N GLY A 183 7.63 5.84 19.51
CA GLY A 183 6.51 5.08 20.09
C GLY A 183 5.20 5.24 19.31
N GLY A 184 5.09 6.27 18.48
CA GLY A 184 3.91 6.58 17.68
C GLY A 184 3.76 5.78 16.39
N PHE A 185 2.70 6.04 15.62
CA PHE A 185 2.35 5.31 14.41
C PHE A 185 2.09 6.19 13.19
N LEU A 186 2.55 5.74 12.02
CA LEU A 186 2.12 6.22 10.70
C LEU A 186 1.12 5.22 10.13
N VAL A 187 0.04 5.73 9.53
CA VAL A 187 -0.97 4.91 8.85
C VAL A 187 -1.21 5.53 7.48
N ILE A 188 -0.99 4.76 6.42
CA ILE A 188 -1.19 5.21 5.03
C ILE A 188 -2.19 4.28 4.37
N ASN A 189 -3.47 4.66 4.30
CA ASN A 189 -4.57 3.80 3.82
C ASN A 189 -4.61 2.40 4.46
N GLU A 190 -3.99 2.24 5.64
CA GLU A 190 -3.71 0.94 6.27
C GLU A 190 -3.03 -0.06 5.31
N MET A 191 -2.36 0.43 4.27
CA MET A 191 -1.70 -0.38 3.26
C MET A 191 -0.32 -0.80 3.75
N PRO A 192 0.02 -2.09 3.60
CA PRO A 192 1.38 -2.53 3.84
C PRO A 192 2.30 -1.99 2.74
N ILE A 193 3.56 -1.74 3.07
CA ILE A 193 4.57 -1.43 2.07
C ILE A 193 5.02 -2.76 1.52
N VAL A 194 4.26 -3.21 0.53
CA VAL A 194 4.57 -4.42 -0.22
C VAL A 194 4.51 -3.96 -1.66
N SER A 195 5.67 -3.98 -2.31
CA SER A 195 5.63 -4.14 -3.75
C SER A 195 5.01 -5.53 -4.02
N GLU A 196 4.15 -5.71 -5.02
CA GLU A 196 3.45 -6.98 -5.30
C GLU A 196 4.36 -8.23 -5.24
N ARG A 197 5.66 -8.09 -5.54
CA ARG A 197 6.66 -9.18 -5.51
C ARG A 197 7.60 -9.14 -4.30
N GLY A 198 7.41 -8.18 -3.40
CA GLY A 198 8.15 -8.03 -2.15
C GLY A 198 9.61 -7.61 -2.34
N LEU A 199 9.89 -6.69 -3.28
CA LEU A 199 11.22 -6.12 -3.49
C LEU A 199 11.65 -5.16 -2.38
N VAL A 200 10.71 -4.47 -1.74
CA VAL A 200 11.02 -3.59 -0.60
C VAL A 200 11.61 -4.45 0.53
N SER A 201 12.88 -4.17 0.89
CA SER A 201 13.57 -4.88 1.96
C SER A 201 13.12 -4.39 3.34
N ALA A 202 12.97 -5.32 4.28
CA ALA A 202 12.77 -4.99 5.70
C ALA A 202 13.90 -4.12 6.26
N SER A 203 15.11 -4.23 5.70
CA SER A 203 16.26 -3.40 6.07
C SER A 203 15.98 -1.91 5.84
N LEU A 204 15.22 -1.53 4.81
CA LEU A 204 14.84 -0.12 4.58
C LEU A 204 13.96 0.43 5.71
N LEU A 205 13.01 -0.37 6.18
CA LEU A 205 12.14 0.01 7.30
C LEU A 205 12.95 0.14 8.60
N GLU A 206 13.89 -0.78 8.84
CA GLU A 206 14.78 -0.72 9.99
C GLU A 206 15.70 0.52 9.97
N ILE A 207 16.21 0.89 8.78
CA ILE A 207 17.01 2.11 8.58
C ILE A 207 16.16 3.35 8.88
N ALA A 208 14.91 3.39 8.40
CA ALA A 208 13.95 4.45 8.73
C ALA A 208 13.48 4.44 10.19
N GLY A 209 13.88 3.42 10.97
CA GLY A 209 13.52 3.31 12.37
C GLY A 209 12.04 3.07 12.59
N ILE A 210 11.41 2.33 11.69
CA ILE A 210 10.00 1.98 11.71
C ILE A 210 9.82 0.47 11.64
N ASP A 211 8.88 -0.06 12.42
CA ASP A 211 8.42 -1.44 12.30
C ASP A 211 7.09 -1.45 11.55
N GLN A 212 6.96 -2.27 10.51
CA GLN A 212 5.64 -2.55 9.93
C GLN A 212 4.92 -3.58 10.79
N ILE A 213 3.77 -3.20 11.35
CA ILE A 213 2.91 -4.08 12.13
C ILE A 213 1.71 -4.48 11.28
N GLU A 214 1.57 -5.79 11.03
CA GLU A 214 0.46 -6.32 10.24
C GLU A 214 -0.87 -6.19 10.98
N ILE A 215 -1.91 -5.79 10.25
CA ILE A 215 -3.30 -5.87 10.68
C ILE A 215 -4.06 -6.81 9.75
N THR A 216 -4.97 -7.62 10.28
CA THR A 216 -5.60 -8.68 9.48
C THR A 216 -6.73 -8.18 8.58
N LYS A 217 -7.23 -6.96 8.81
CA LYS A 217 -8.26 -6.29 7.99
C LYS A 217 -7.95 -4.81 7.86
N ARG A 218 -7.86 -4.29 6.63
CA ARG A 218 -7.94 -2.87 6.29
C ARG A 218 -9.39 -2.39 6.36
N HIS A 219 -9.65 -1.11 6.60
CA HIS A 219 -11.00 -0.57 6.50
C HIS A 219 -11.59 -0.84 5.09
N PRO A 220 -12.89 -1.21 4.95
CA PRO A 220 -13.47 -1.55 3.64
C PRO A 220 -13.29 -0.45 2.59
N GLN A 221 -13.40 0.82 2.99
CA GLN A 221 -13.19 1.96 2.08
C GLN A 221 -11.75 2.04 1.54
N TYR A 222 -10.77 1.45 2.23
CA TYR A 222 -9.35 1.45 1.81
C TYR A 222 -9.00 0.26 0.91
N VAL A 223 -9.90 -0.71 0.78
CA VAL A 223 -9.75 -1.88 -0.10
C VAL A 223 -10.45 -1.67 -1.44
N MET A 224 -11.47 -0.80 -1.50
CA MET A 224 -12.23 -0.53 -2.71
C MET A 224 -11.45 0.38 -3.69
N THR A 225 -10.59 -0.20 -4.50
CA THR A 225 -10.01 0.45 -5.67
C THR A 225 -11.07 0.57 -6.78
N SER A 226 -11.63 1.76 -7.00
CA SER A 226 -12.36 2.23 -8.21
C SER A 226 -13.53 1.40 -8.80
N PHE A 227 -13.83 0.20 -8.32
CA PHE A 227 -14.93 -0.65 -8.77
C PHE A 227 -15.57 -1.28 -7.53
N TYR A 228 -16.90 -1.22 -7.42
CA TYR A 228 -17.65 -1.93 -6.38
C TYR A 228 -17.61 -3.42 -6.72
N PRO A 229 -16.80 -4.25 -6.03
CA PRO A 229 -16.75 -5.66 -6.32
C PRO A 229 -18.07 -6.29 -5.85
N ASP A 230 -18.52 -7.35 -6.51
CA ASP A 230 -19.66 -8.09 -6.00
C ASP A 230 -19.32 -8.79 -4.65
N SER A 231 -20.32 -9.34 -3.97
CA SER A 231 -20.10 -9.99 -2.68
C SER A 231 -19.10 -11.15 -2.76
N ASN A 232 -18.96 -11.84 -3.90
CA ASN A 232 -18.02 -12.95 -4.06
C ASN A 232 -16.59 -12.45 -4.29
N GLU A 233 -16.42 -11.37 -5.07
CA GLU A 233 -15.13 -10.73 -5.30
C GLU A 233 -14.57 -10.17 -3.98
N LEU A 234 -15.42 -9.53 -3.16
CA LEU A 234 -15.03 -9.08 -1.82
C LEU A 234 -14.47 -10.22 -0.97
N HIS A 235 -15.00 -11.45 -1.08
CA HIS A 235 -14.51 -12.63 -0.34
C HIS A 235 -13.09 -13.06 -0.73
N GLY A 236 -12.68 -12.83 -1.98
CA GLY A 236 -11.35 -13.19 -2.49
C GLY A 236 -10.27 -12.12 -2.35
N MET A 237 -10.63 -10.85 -2.07
CA MET A 237 -9.65 -9.76 -1.99
C MET A 237 -8.67 -9.91 -0.82
N ASN A 238 -7.40 -9.54 -1.03
CA ASN A 238 -6.44 -9.40 0.05
C ASN A 238 -6.80 -8.19 0.93
N ARG A 239 -7.24 -8.48 2.15
CA ARG A 239 -7.69 -7.48 3.13
C ARG A 239 -6.64 -7.20 4.19
N ASN A 240 -5.49 -7.86 4.16
CA ASN A 240 -4.42 -7.60 5.11
C ASN A 240 -3.93 -6.17 4.92
N GLY A 241 -3.57 -5.54 6.03
CA GLY A 241 -3.10 -4.17 6.10
C GLY A 241 -1.81 -4.08 6.91
N ALA A 242 -1.30 -2.86 7.04
CA ALA A 242 -0.32 -2.56 8.05
C ALA A 242 -0.42 -1.12 8.58
N ILE A 243 0.20 -0.93 9.74
CA ILE A 243 0.53 0.35 10.33
C ILE A 243 2.03 0.38 10.64
N PHE A 244 2.66 1.55 10.70
CA PHE A 244 4.12 1.66 10.89
C PHE A 244 4.43 2.30 12.24
N HIS A 245 5.03 1.53 13.13
CA HIS A 245 5.41 1.98 14.47
C HIS A 245 6.80 2.59 14.45
N LYS A 246 6.93 3.87 14.80
CA LYS A 246 8.21 4.57 14.89
C LYS A 246 8.98 4.16 16.15
N LYS A 247 10.11 3.47 15.98
CA LYS A 247 10.94 2.92 17.06
C LYS A 247 12.05 3.86 17.52
N LYS A 248 12.55 4.72 16.63
CA LYS A 248 13.65 5.64 16.93
C LYS A 248 13.57 6.89 16.07
N GLU A 249 14.24 7.95 16.51
CA GLU A 249 14.48 9.11 15.66
C GLU A 249 15.54 8.79 14.60
N VAL A 250 15.29 9.27 13.39
CA VAL A 250 16.18 9.12 12.24
C VAL A 250 16.29 10.48 11.56
N ALA A 251 17.50 10.83 11.13
CA ALA A 251 17.76 12.11 10.48
C ALA A 251 16.99 12.20 9.15
N ALA A 252 16.53 13.41 8.81
CA ALA A 252 15.76 13.64 7.59
C ALA A 252 16.53 13.27 6.30
N GLY A 253 17.86 13.40 6.29
CA GLY A 253 18.72 12.93 5.19
C GLY A 253 18.57 11.43 4.96
N VAL A 254 18.80 10.62 6.01
CA VAL A 254 18.60 9.16 5.97
C VAL A 254 17.18 8.78 5.53
N LEU A 255 16.15 9.47 6.01
CA LEU A 255 14.76 9.19 5.61
C LEU A 255 14.50 9.47 4.13
N ARG A 256 15.15 10.48 3.55
CA ARG A 256 15.08 10.74 2.11
C ARG A 256 15.71 9.60 1.32
N GLU A 257 16.89 9.11 1.74
CA GLU A 257 17.53 7.98 1.06
C GLU A 257 16.70 6.68 1.16
N VAL A 258 16.02 6.46 2.30
CA VAL A 258 15.08 5.35 2.43
C VAL A 258 13.90 5.50 1.48
N GLN A 259 13.33 6.70 1.36
CA GLN A 259 12.23 6.97 0.43
C GLN A 259 12.66 6.67 -1.02
N GLU A 260 13.83 7.15 -1.44
CA GLU A 260 14.39 6.85 -2.77
C GLU A 260 14.56 5.34 -2.98
N GLY A 261 15.02 4.61 -1.95
CA GLY A 261 15.12 3.15 -1.98
C GLY A 261 13.77 2.46 -2.17
N ILE A 262 12.72 2.91 -1.48
CA ILE A 262 11.36 2.37 -1.61
C ILE A 262 10.79 2.66 -3.00
N GLU A 263 10.94 3.89 -3.50
CA GLU A 263 10.46 4.30 -4.82
C GLU A 263 11.14 3.48 -5.93
N MET A 264 12.47 3.30 -5.83
CA MET A 264 13.24 2.45 -6.73
C MET A 264 12.72 1.00 -6.70
N CYS A 265 12.50 0.41 -5.51
CA CYS A 265 11.95 -0.94 -5.38
C CYS A 265 10.56 -1.06 -6.01
N ASN A 266 9.68 -0.09 -5.80
CA ASN A 266 8.33 -0.08 -6.37
C ASN A 266 8.36 0.03 -7.90
N TRP A 267 9.23 0.88 -8.44
CA TRP A 267 9.39 1.04 -9.88
C TRP A 267 9.95 -0.22 -10.55
N ALA A 268 10.96 -0.84 -9.94
CA ALA A 268 11.49 -2.13 -10.39
C ALA A 268 10.40 -3.19 -10.42
N ASP A 269 9.55 -3.21 -9.38
CA ASP A 269 8.50 -4.20 -9.26
C ASP A 269 7.41 -4.03 -10.32
N TYR A 270 7.02 -2.78 -10.58
CA TYR A 270 6.10 -2.43 -11.64
C TYR A 270 6.62 -2.87 -13.01
N ILE A 271 7.89 -2.61 -13.33
CA ILE A 271 8.50 -3.06 -14.59
C ILE A 271 8.47 -4.59 -14.69
N LEU A 272 8.80 -5.32 -13.61
CA LEU A 272 8.74 -6.79 -13.58
C LEU A 272 7.31 -7.32 -13.73
N MET A 273 6.30 -6.61 -13.22
CA MET A 273 4.88 -6.92 -13.47
C MET A 273 4.53 -6.79 -14.95
N GLU A 274 4.94 -5.69 -15.57
CA GLU A 274 4.68 -5.44 -16.99
C GLU A 274 5.41 -6.43 -17.91
N ILE A 275 6.65 -6.81 -17.58
CA ILE A 275 7.37 -7.88 -18.28
C ILE A 275 6.62 -9.21 -18.17
N GLU A 276 6.13 -9.59 -16.99
CA GLU A 276 5.34 -10.83 -16.81
C GLU A 276 4.05 -10.85 -17.65
N ARG A 277 3.50 -9.67 -17.96
CA ARG A 277 2.36 -9.48 -18.85
C ARG A 277 2.75 -9.39 -20.33
N GLY A 278 4.03 -9.46 -20.68
CA GLY A 278 4.53 -9.43 -22.05
C GLY A 278 4.79 -8.02 -22.59
N ASN A 279 4.74 -7.00 -21.74
CA ASN A 279 5.06 -5.62 -22.10
C ASN A 279 6.57 -5.38 -21.95
N PHE A 280 7.36 -6.01 -22.82
CA PHE A 280 8.82 -5.94 -22.78
C PHE A 280 9.38 -4.55 -23.10
N GLU A 281 8.58 -3.63 -23.64
CA GLU A 281 8.94 -2.21 -23.83
C GLU A 281 9.35 -1.50 -22.53
N PHE A 282 8.93 -2.01 -21.37
CA PHE A 282 9.35 -1.49 -20.06
C PHE A 282 10.81 -1.81 -19.71
N LEU A 283 11.47 -2.72 -20.44
CA LEU A 283 12.92 -2.92 -20.34
C LEU A 283 13.73 -1.84 -21.07
N GLY A 284 13.07 -0.96 -21.82
CA GLY A 284 13.69 0.08 -22.64
C GLY A 284 13.34 -0.04 -24.12
N ASN A 285 14.03 0.74 -24.95
CA ASN A 285 13.75 0.79 -26.39
C ASN A 285 14.29 -0.49 -27.07
N LEU A 286 13.40 -1.47 -27.25
CA LEU A 286 13.71 -2.73 -27.93
C LEU A 286 13.54 -2.55 -29.44
N ASP A 287 14.60 -2.11 -30.13
CA ASP A 287 14.56 -1.99 -31.60
C ASP A 287 14.41 -3.36 -32.29
N TYR A 288 14.80 -4.48 -31.62
CA TYR A 288 14.66 -5.87 -32.11
C TYR A 288 14.57 -6.92 -30.98
N VAL A 289 13.92 -8.06 -31.27
CA VAL A 289 13.82 -9.27 -30.41
C VAL A 289 15.19 -9.78 -29.92
N TYR A 290 16.25 -9.62 -30.70
CA TYR A 290 17.60 -10.12 -30.39
C TYR A 290 18.33 -9.35 -29.28
N GLU A 291 17.78 -8.22 -28.80
CA GLU A 291 18.40 -7.43 -27.73
C GLU A 291 17.86 -7.77 -26.33
N LEU A 292 16.94 -8.72 -26.20
CA LEU A 292 16.28 -9.00 -24.92
C LEU A 292 17.25 -9.42 -23.79
N LYS A 293 18.29 -10.20 -24.12
CA LYS A 293 19.36 -10.54 -23.17
C LYS A 293 20.08 -9.29 -22.66
N LYS A 294 20.42 -8.39 -23.58
CA LYS A 294 21.14 -7.15 -23.28
C LYS A 294 20.24 -6.20 -22.47
N ALA A 295 18.99 -6.00 -22.88
CA ALA A 295 18.04 -5.17 -22.16
C ALA A 295 17.75 -5.68 -20.75
N THR A 296 17.62 -7.00 -20.56
CA THR A 296 17.46 -7.61 -19.23
C THR A 296 18.71 -7.39 -18.35
N LEU A 297 19.91 -7.52 -18.94
CA LEU A 297 21.17 -7.25 -18.24
C LEU A 297 21.29 -5.78 -17.84
N GLU A 298 21.03 -4.86 -18.77
CA GLU A 298 21.07 -3.40 -18.54
C GLU A 298 20.04 -2.97 -17.50
N PHE A 299 18.84 -3.55 -17.51
CA PHE A 299 17.83 -3.34 -16.47
C PHE A 299 18.36 -3.72 -15.09
N VAL A 300 18.88 -4.94 -14.91
CA VAL A 300 19.40 -5.39 -13.61
C VAL A 300 20.59 -4.55 -13.17
N GLN A 301 21.59 -4.37 -14.03
CA GLN A 301 22.79 -3.58 -13.72
C GLN A 301 22.44 -2.12 -13.39
N GLY A 302 21.46 -1.54 -14.08
CA GLY A 302 20.96 -0.19 -13.81
C GLY A 302 20.43 -0.07 -12.38
N TYR A 303 19.53 -0.98 -11.99
CA TYR A 303 18.96 -0.98 -10.64
C TYR A 303 19.97 -1.32 -9.54
N LEU A 304 20.93 -2.23 -9.79
CA LEU A 304 22.01 -2.50 -8.83
C LEU A 304 22.88 -1.27 -8.63
N LYS A 305 23.26 -0.57 -9.71
CA LYS A 305 24.03 0.67 -9.63
C LYS A 305 23.27 1.79 -8.92
N ASP A 306 21.97 1.92 -9.15
CA ASP A 306 21.16 2.91 -8.44
C ASP A 306 21.05 2.57 -6.94
N CYS A 307 20.92 1.27 -6.62
CA CYS A 307 20.97 0.80 -5.23
C CYS A 307 22.32 1.12 -4.56
N GLU A 308 23.45 0.92 -5.25
CA GLU A 308 24.79 1.28 -4.75
C GLU A 308 24.92 2.78 -4.44
N LYS A 309 24.34 3.65 -5.26
CA LYS A 309 24.32 5.10 -5.00
C LYS A 309 23.55 5.40 -3.72
N ILE A 310 22.34 4.85 -3.57
CA ILE A 310 21.51 5.03 -2.36
C ILE A 310 22.28 4.55 -1.13
N ILE A 311 22.94 3.39 -1.21
CA ILE A 311 23.77 2.85 -0.14
C ILE A 311 24.95 3.77 0.19
N ALA A 312 25.58 4.39 -0.81
CA ALA A 312 26.66 5.35 -0.60
C ALA A 312 26.17 6.62 0.13
N GLU A 313 25.00 7.14 -0.25
CA GLU A 313 24.37 8.29 0.42
C GLU A 313 23.94 7.94 1.86
N MET A 314 23.35 6.76 2.08
CA MET A 314 23.05 6.25 3.43
C MET A 314 24.31 6.19 4.31
N LYS A 315 25.44 5.73 3.77
CA LYS A 315 26.72 5.70 4.49
C LYS A 315 27.23 7.10 4.80
N HIS A 316 27.13 8.01 3.84
CA HIS A 316 27.48 9.42 4.04
C HIS A 316 26.66 10.03 5.20
N ASP A 317 25.38 9.70 5.26
CA ASP A 317 24.45 10.19 6.29
C ASP A 317 24.51 9.39 7.62
N GLY A 318 25.47 8.49 7.75
CA GLY A 318 25.82 7.82 9.01
C GLY A 318 25.02 6.56 9.34
N VAL A 319 24.36 5.95 8.35
CA VAL A 319 23.73 4.63 8.51
C VAL A 319 24.80 3.55 8.71
N ASP A 320 24.52 2.58 9.58
CA ASP A 320 25.40 1.43 9.81
C ASP A 320 25.68 0.67 8.49
N LEU A 321 26.96 0.40 8.24
CA LEU A 321 27.43 -0.24 7.02
C LEU A 321 26.81 -1.63 6.81
N THR A 322 26.63 -2.39 7.90
CA THR A 322 26.04 -3.73 7.84
C THR A 322 24.59 -3.65 7.40
N LEU A 323 23.84 -2.71 7.97
CA LEU A 323 22.42 -2.52 7.65
C LEU A 323 22.20 -1.97 6.23
N ALA A 324 23.01 -1.00 5.80
CA ALA A 324 22.96 -0.46 4.44
C ALA A 324 23.31 -1.53 3.39
N ASN A 325 24.34 -2.34 3.64
CA ASN A 325 24.69 -3.45 2.74
C ASN A 325 23.63 -4.58 2.77
N SER A 326 22.97 -4.81 3.91
CA SER A 326 21.85 -5.77 4.01
C SER A 326 20.71 -5.39 3.06
N TYR A 327 20.36 -4.11 2.98
CA TYR A 327 19.40 -3.60 1.98
C TYR A 327 19.82 -3.94 0.55
N GLY A 328 21.06 -3.63 0.16
CA GLY A 328 21.55 -3.90 -1.20
C GLY A 328 21.52 -5.38 -1.57
N ASN A 329 22.02 -6.23 -0.67
CA ASN A 329 22.04 -7.68 -0.87
C ASN A 329 20.63 -8.27 -0.98
N ASP A 330 19.71 -7.82 -0.11
CA ASP A 330 18.32 -8.25 -0.16
C ASP A 330 17.64 -7.84 -1.46
N PHE A 331 17.84 -6.58 -1.88
CA PHE A 331 17.27 -6.06 -3.12
C PHE A 331 17.78 -6.85 -4.33
N ALA A 332 19.10 -7.02 -4.47
CA ALA A 332 19.72 -7.78 -5.56
C ALA A 332 19.18 -9.21 -5.63
N LYS A 333 19.15 -9.91 -4.49
CA LYS A 333 18.62 -11.27 -4.39
C LYS A 333 17.14 -11.35 -4.81
N ARG A 334 16.31 -10.42 -4.37
CA ARG A 334 14.86 -10.39 -4.66
C ARG A 334 14.59 -10.01 -6.12
N LEU A 335 15.35 -9.08 -6.68
CA LEU A 335 15.30 -8.69 -8.09
C LEU A 335 15.59 -9.91 -8.98
N LEU A 336 16.71 -10.59 -8.74
CA LEU A 336 17.10 -11.77 -9.52
C LEU A 336 16.12 -12.93 -9.34
N SER A 337 15.66 -13.17 -8.11
CA SER A 337 14.65 -14.19 -7.85
C SER A 337 13.35 -13.89 -8.58
N SER A 338 12.97 -12.62 -8.74
CA SER A 338 11.76 -12.23 -9.45
C SER A 338 11.88 -12.47 -10.96
N ILE A 339 13.02 -12.14 -11.56
CA ILE A 339 13.31 -12.43 -12.98
C ILE A 339 13.29 -13.94 -13.23
N LYS A 340 13.92 -14.74 -12.36
CA LYS A 340 13.89 -16.22 -12.45
C LYS A 340 12.47 -16.77 -12.32
N ARG A 341 11.64 -16.18 -11.46
CA ARG A 341 10.23 -16.56 -11.33
C ARG A 341 9.45 -16.27 -12.61
N ILE A 342 9.62 -15.08 -13.20
CA ILE A 342 8.98 -14.71 -14.46
C ILE A 342 9.40 -15.69 -15.57
N GLN A 343 10.70 -15.99 -15.66
CA GLN A 343 11.21 -16.96 -16.63
C GLN A 343 10.59 -18.35 -16.42
N SER A 344 10.52 -18.82 -15.18
CA SER A 344 9.91 -20.10 -14.83
C SER A 344 8.42 -20.13 -15.20
N ASN A 345 7.71 -19.00 -15.00
CA ASN A 345 6.32 -18.85 -15.38
C ASN A 345 6.14 -18.94 -16.90
N PHE A 346 7.01 -18.30 -17.68
CA PHE A 346 6.99 -18.42 -19.14
C PHE A 346 7.28 -19.84 -19.62
N ILE A 347 8.28 -20.51 -19.05
CA ILE A 347 8.58 -21.91 -19.38
C ILE A 347 7.38 -22.83 -19.07
N GLY A 348 6.74 -22.63 -17.91
CA GLY A 348 5.54 -23.38 -17.52
C GLY A 348 4.36 -23.14 -18.46
N PHE A 349 4.14 -21.89 -18.84
CA PHE A 349 3.11 -21.53 -19.82
C PHE A 349 3.39 -22.14 -21.19
N ILE A 350 4.61 -21.99 -21.75
CA ILE A 350 5.00 -22.55 -23.05
C ILE A 350 4.75 -24.06 -23.08
N ARG A 351 5.17 -24.79 -22.04
CA ARG A 351 4.94 -26.25 -21.97
C ARG A 351 3.46 -26.59 -22.00
N THR A 352 2.66 -25.89 -21.20
CA THR A 352 1.19 -26.11 -21.14
C THR A 352 0.54 -25.80 -22.50
N TYR A 353 0.99 -24.74 -23.16
CA TYR A 353 0.50 -24.34 -24.48
C TYR A 353 0.91 -25.34 -25.58
N ASP A 354 2.16 -25.79 -25.58
CA ASP A 354 2.65 -26.78 -26.55
C ASP A 354 1.93 -28.13 -26.37
N ASP A 355 1.72 -28.59 -25.14
CA ASP A 355 0.97 -29.82 -24.86
C ASP A 355 -0.47 -29.74 -25.41
N LEU A 356 -1.09 -28.56 -25.31
CA LEU A 356 -2.40 -28.30 -25.89
C LEU A 356 -2.35 -28.30 -27.43
N VAL A 357 -1.43 -27.54 -28.05
CA VAL A 357 -1.30 -27.41 -29.50
C VAL A 357 -0.97 -28.75 -30.18
N PHE A 358 0.01 -29.48 -29.64
CA PHE A 358 0.49 -30.74 -30.21
C PHE A 358 -0.32 -31.96 -29.76
N GLY A 359 -1.12 -31.83 -28.69
CA GLY A 359 -2.09 -32.83 -28.24
C GLY A 359 -3.38 -32.84 -29.07
N ILE A 360 -3.64 -31.80 -29.86
CA ILE A 360 -4.83 -31.71 -30.73
C ILE A 360 -4.66 -32.63 -31.96
N PRO A 361 -5.59 -33.57 -32.21
CA PRO A 361 -5.55 -34.40 -33.42
C PRO A 361 -5.56 -33.55 -34.69
N THR A 362 -4.67 -33.87 -35.63
CA THR A 362 -4.53 -33.19 -36.92
C THR A 362 -5.89 -33.02 -37.62
N GLY A 363 -6.44 -31.80 -37.61
CA GLY A 363 -7.74 -31.49 -38.21
C GLY A 363 -8.54 -30.37 -37.53
N LYS A 364 -8.33 -30.10 -36.24
CA LYS A 364 -8.85 -28.91 -35.55
C LYS A 364 -8.04 -27.67 -35.99
N LYS A 365 -8.71 -26.62 -36.47
CA LYS A 365 -8.07 -25.37 -36.96
C LYS A 365 -8.14 -24.21 -35.95
N GLU A 366 -8.94 -24.33 -34.90
CA GLU A 366 -9.20 -23.28 -33.92
C GLU A 366 -9.27 -23.89 -32.52
N PHE A 367 -8.82 -23.14 -31.51
CA PHE A 367 -9.02 -23.47 -30.10
C PHE A 367 -10.49 -23.27 -29.75
N ASP A 368 -11.10 -24.26 -29.10
CA ASP A 368 -12.41 -24.05 -28.48
C ASP A 368 -12.28 -23.44 -27.07
N ASP A 369 -13.39 -23.04 -26.46
CA ASP A 369 -13.39 -22.43 -25.12
C ASP A 369 -12.81 -23.36 -24.04
N THR A 370 -12.87 -24.68 -24.23
CA THR A 370 -12.27 -25.66 -23.29
C THR A 370 -10.75 -25.66 -23.42
N ASP A 371 -10.26 -25.56 -24.66
CA ASP A 371 -8.84 -25.42 -24.95
C ASP A 371 -8.29 -24.10 -24.37
N LEU A 372 -9.01 -22.97 -24.50
CA LEU A 372 -8.63 -21.69 -23.92
C LEU A 372 -8.62 -21.70 -22.38
N LEU A 373 -9.59 -22.36 -21.74
CA LEU A 373 -9.64 -22.53 -20.29
C LEU A 373 -8.42 -23.30 -19.76
N SER A 374 -7.91 -24.28 -20.50
CA SER A 374 -6.76 -25.10 -20.09
C SER A 374 -5.45 -24.31 -20.00
N VAL A 375 -5.32 -23.23 -20.79
CA VAL A 375 -4.21 -22.26 -20.71
C VAL A 375 -4.56 -21.04 -19.85
N GLY A 376 -5.67 -21.11 -19.10
CA GLY A 376 -6.09 -20.09 -18.15
C GLY A 376 -6.69 -18.84 -18.79
N ILE A 377 -7.19 -18.92 -20.02
CA ILE A 377 -7.91 -17.83 -20.69
C ILE A 377 -9.42 -18.03 -20.45
N ILE A 378 -10.08 -16.99 -19.97
CA ILE A 378 -11.50 -17.01 -19.61
C ILE A 378 -12.20 -15.90 -20.39
N LEU A 379 -13.36 -16.21 -20.96
CA LEU A 379 -14.28 -15.19 -21.47
C LEU A 379 -14.99 -14.52 -20.29
N ASP A 380 -14.72 -13.24 -20.09
CA ASP A 380 -15.50 -12.38 -19.22
C ASP A 380 -16.86 -12.12 -19.88
N GLN A 381 -17.92 -12.64 -19.26
CA GLN A 381 -19.28 -12.55 -19.79
C GLN A 381 -19.85 -11.14 -19.72
N GLU A 382 -19.36 -10.29 -18.80
CA GLU A 382 -19.86 -8.92 -18.63
C GLU A 382 -19.26 -7.98 -19.68
N THR A 383 -17.96 -8.12 -19.93
CA THR A 383 -17.24 -7.27 -20.89
C THR A 383 -17.17 -7.89 -22.28
N SER A 384 -17.60 -9.14 -22.45
CA SER A 384 -17.41 -9.94 -23.68
C SER A 384 -15.95 -9.96 -24.15
N SER A 385 -15.01 -9.93 -23.20
CA SER A 385 -13.57 -9.87 -23.47
C SER A 385 -12.85 -11.07 -22.85
N TYR A 386 -11.72 -11.47 -23.43
CA TYR A 386 -10.90 -12.54 -22.85
C TYR A 386 -9.94 -11.97 -21.81
N ARG A 387 -9.78 -12.67 -20.68
CA ARG A 387 -8.79 -12.37 -19.65
C ARG A 387 -7.95 -13.59 -19.29
N SER A 388 -6.73 -13.37 -18.82
CA SER A 388 -5.86 -14.43 -18.34
C SER A 388 -5.93 -14.55 -16.81
N ASN A 389 -6.24 -15.74 -16.30
CA ASN A 389 -6.43 -16.00 -14.87
C ASN A 389 -5.29 -16.83 -14.25
N ILE A 390 -4.64 -17.70 -15.03
CA ILE A 390 -3.53 -18.55 -14.53
C ILE A 390 -2.17 -17.95 -14.89
N TRP A 391 -2.05 -17.47 -16.13
CA TRP A 391 -0.78 -16.97 -16.67
C TRP A 391 -0.99 -15.55 -17.21
N PRO A 392 -0.42 -14.50 -16.61
CA PRO A 392 -0.60 -13.12 -17.08
C PRO A 392 -0.22 -12.91 -18.56
N ILE A 393 0.70 -13.73 -19.07
CA ILE A 393 1.20 -13.70 -20.45
C ILE A 393 0.31 -14.37 -21.50
N ALA A 394 -0.68 -15.18 -21.08
CA ALA A 394 -1.36 -16.11 -21.99
C ALA A 394 -2.06 -15.40 -23.16
N LEU A 395 -2.85 -14.36 -22.88
CA LEU A 395 -3.57 -13.64 -23.92
C LEU A 395 -2.62 -12.86 -24.86
N PRO A 396 -1.65 -12.06 -24.36
CA PRO A 396 -0.66 -11.39 -25.21
C PRO A 396 0.14 -12.34 -26.12
N TYR A 397 0.54 -13.51 -25.61
CA TYR A 397 1.31 -14.51 -26.36
C TYR A 397 0.55 -15.12 -27.55
N LEU A 398 -0.77 -15.27 -27.43
CA LEU A 398 -1.61 -15.76 -28.52
C LEU A 398 -1.89 -14.69 -29.57
N GLN A 399 -1.96 -13.42 -29.16
CA GLN A 399 -2.38 -12.32 -30.02
C GLN A 399 -1.25 -11.70 -30.84
N LYS A 400 0.00 -11.71 -30.33
CA LYS A 400 1.12 -11.00 -30.95
C LYS A 400 2.32 -11.94 -31.16
N GLU A 401 2.69 -12.13 -32.42
CA GLU A 401 3.86 -12.95 -32.79
C GLU A 401 5.16 -12.43 -32.17
N GLU A 402 5.32 -11.11 -32.09
CA GLU A 402 6.48 -10.48 -31.45
C GLU A 402 6.62 -10.86 -29.97
N ILE A 403 5.52 -10.82 -29.22
CA ILE A 403 5.50 -11.24 -27.81
C ILE A 403 5.85 -12.71 -27.68
N ARG A 404 5.35 -13.56 -28.59
CA ARG A 404 5.72 -14.98 -28.63
C ARG A 404 7.23 -15.15 -28.78
N GLN A 405 7.85 -14.44 -29.71
CA GLN A 405 9.30 -14.51 -29.91
C GLN A 405 10.07 -14.01 -28.68
N TRP A 406 9.66 -12.90 -28.06
CA TRP A 406 10.29 -12.41 -26.83
C TRP A 406 10.18 -13.41 -25.68
N VAL A 407 9.00 -13.99 -25.45
CA VAL A 407 8.79 -14.99 -24.38
C VAL A 407 9.66 -16.23 -24.61
N LEU A 408 9.77 -16.70 -25.85
CA LEU A 408 10.65 -17.82 -26.20
C LEU A 408 12.12 -17.50 -25.98
N GLU A 409 12.58 -16.30 -26.35
CA GLU A 409 13.97 -15.87 -26.12
C GLU A 409 14.26 -15.65 -24.64
N PHE A 410 13.34 -15.02 -23.89
CA PHE A 410 13.47 -14.82 -22.45
C PHE A 410 13.58 -16.15 -21.71
N SER A 411 12.79 -17.14 -22.13
CA SER A 411 12.79 -18.50 -21.55
C SER A 411 14.09 -19.27 -21.77
N LYS A 412 14.93 -18.84 -22.73
CA LYS A 412 16.25 -19.45 -23.01
C LYS A 412 17.40 -18.75 -22.31
N LEU A 413 17.16 -17.60 -21.66
CA LEU A 413 18.21 -16.87 -20.97
C LEU A 413 18.81 -17.73 -19.84
N ASP A 414 20.13 -17.79 -19.77
CA ASP A 414 20.82 -18.41 -18.64
C ASP A 414 21.05 -17.34 -17.56
N ILE A 415 20.00 -17.03 -16.78
CA ILE A 415 20.03 -15.94 -15.79
C ILE A 415 21.18 -16.13 -14.80
N ASP A 416 21.51 -17.37 -14.43
CA ASP A 416 22.61 -17.67 -13.51
C ASP A 416 23.98 -17.34 -14.11
N LYS A 417 24.14 -17.42 -15.43
CA LYS A 417 25.39 -17.06 -16.13
C LYS A 417 25.39 -15.64 -16.70
N MET A 418 24.30 -14.89 -16.54
CA MET A 418 24.22 -13.51 -17.02
C MET A 418 24.93 -12.52 -16.09
N PHE A 419 25.16 -12.89 -14.83
CA PHE A 419 25.76 -12.05 -13.82
C PHE A 419 26.96 -12.78 -13.21
N THR A 420 28.10 -12.11 -13.12
CA THR A 420 29.27 -12.62 -12.40
C THR A 420 29.06 -12.52 -10.89
N ASP A 421 29.74 -13.37 -10.11
CA ASP A 421 29.71 -13.28 -8.63
C ASP A 421 30.14 -11.89 -8.13
N GLU A 422 30.96 -11.17 -8.91
CA GLU A 422 31.44 -9.81 -8.63
C GLU A 422 30.41 -8.72 -9.01
N GLU A 423 29.46 -9.02 -9.90
CA GLU A 423 28.29 -8.16 -10.19
C GLU A 423 27.11 -8.45 -9.25
N LEU A 424 27.17 -9.54 -8.49
CA LEU A 424 26.13 -10.00 -7.56
C LEU A 424 26.47 -9.76 -6.08
N ALA A 425 27.73 -9.47 -5.76
CA ALA A 425 28.27 -9.25 -4.43
C ALA A 425 28.66 -7.79 -4.22
#